data_AF-A0A2N2PA48-F1
#
_entry.id   AF-A0A2N2PA48-F1
#
_cell.length_a   1.000
_cell.length_b   1.000
_cell.length_c   1.000
_cell.angle_alpha   90.00
_cell.angle_beta   90.00
_cell.angle_gamma   90.00
#
_symmetry.space_group_name_H-M   'P 1'
#
loop_
_entity.id
_entity.type
_entity.pdbx_description
1 polymer ?
#
loop_
_entity_poly.entity_id
_entity_poly.type
_entity_poly.pdbx_seq_one_letter_code
_entity_poly.pdbx_strand_id
1 'polypeptide(L)'
;MGAHLRRAGCGALDGDAWKAHGSGHHVSSADPAREVISDSPAPAAPTGTPQTRIWLILPAVQFAAFWAVWQWVAQRLVDIPENITGAVALFVAVGLVVRAVSRGEIAVPRMGIPIALMIAYAVSYPFVPPHIGAGLAMASIGFLLGSMMGAGIRAGLVGLLVLALPIIPSMQTHIGYPMRVAGAVVVSWWLHLLGFVVVPEGTCLRWGTNLVLIDEPCSGVKMLWSALVLSCALAGWSGLNGRRTLAAALGATAVVFAANILRETSLFLLQAVGRGTAEDPMHMFLGLAVFGVAAIAIAWMVSALAAPSLKAASTQGDCQAECAHDGPSNNRATSGKKPVLLAMLAVCAVAALVPLLPLTGGVDLGARAAFPGWPVEFDGAALTQLPLGSMERRYYSSMAGHVARFGDGHNQIVLRWLGARDPKFHLSERCYRAYGYTITRQPGLLDDQGRRWGVFDASLKGEKVRVRERVWDTNGQQWTDEAAFRWDMFWRRPVGPWWSATIVETTVP
;
A
#
# COMPACT_ATOMS: atom_id res chain seq x y z
N MET A 1 -42.07 38.22 14.17
CA MET A 1 -42.25 38.46 15.62
C MET A 1 -40.89 38.53 16.30
N GLY A 2 -40.57 39.68 16.89
CA GLY A 2 -39.65 39.81 18.03
C GLY A 2 -38.14 39.69 17.80
N ALA A 3 -37.49 40.83 17.55
CA ALA A 3 -36.06 41.07 17.71
C ALA A 3 -35.69 41.45 19.15
N HIS A 4 -34.40 41.33 19.54
CA HIS A 4 -33.66 42.30 20.39
C HIS A 4 -32.16 41.91 20.41
N LEU A 5 -31.27 42.63 19.70
CA LEU A 5 -30.52 43.85 20.07
C LEU A 5 -29.30 43.59 21.01
N ARG A 6 -28.07 43.91 20.56
CA ARG A 6 -27.36 45.18 20.83
C ARG A 6 -25.96 45.23 20.19
N ARG A 7 -25.63 46.40 19.60
CA ARG A 7 -24.32 46.92 19.18
C ARG A 7 -23.86 47.96 20.20
N ALA A 8 -22.54 48.15 20.34
CA ALA A 8 -21.81 49.43 20.53
C ALA A 8 -20.30 49.09 20.58
N GLY A 9 -19.33 49.85 20.07
CA GLY A 9 -19.27 51.21 19.56
C GLY A 9 -17.84 51.71 19.84
N CYS A 10 -17.09 52.04 18.80
CA CYS A 10 -15.70 52.50 18.84
C CYS A 10 -15.68 54.03 19.06
N GLY A 11 -14.73 54.55 19.84
CA GLY A 11 -14.52 55.99 20.04
C GLY A 11 -13.08 56.29 20.43
N ALA A 12 -12.44 57.16 19.66
CA ALA A 12 -11.11 57.73 19.85
C ALA A 12 -11.25 59.25 19.89
N LEU A 13 -10.52 59.95 20.79
CA LEU A 13 -10.15 61.37 20.69
C LEU A 13 -8.95 61.71 21.60
N ASP A 14 -7.86 62.19 20.97
CA ASP A 14 -6.91 63.28 21.24
C ASP A 14 -6.55 63.80 22.66
N GLY A 15 -5.28 64.25 22.80
CA GLY A 15 -4.91 65.31 23.74
C GLY A 15 -3.45 65.40 24.23
N ASP A 16 -2.61 66.07 23.45
CA ASP A 16 -1.32 66.78 23.69
C ASP A 16 -0.51 66.80 25.02
N ALA A 17 0.79 66.68 24.79
CA ALA A 17 2.03 67.12 25.46
C ALA A 17 2.02 68.27 26.51
N TRP A 18 2.84 68.13 27.58
CA TRP A 18 3.71 69.22 28.07
C TRP A 18 4.94 68.80 28.92
N LYS A 19 6.11 69.25 28.45
CA LYS A 19 7.31 69.85 29.12
C LYS A 19 8.13 69.16 30.22
N ALA A 20 9.45 69.28 29.99
CA ALA A 20 10.58 69.05 30.88
C ALA A 20 11.03 70.31 31.64
N HIS A 21 11.70 70.13 32.80
CA HIS A 21 12.82 70.91 33.38
C HIS A 21 13.25 70.21 34.69
N GLY A 22 14.52 69.80 34.89
CA GLY A 22 15.60 70.57 35.56
C GLY A 22 15.41 70.53 37.09
N SER A 23 16.33 70.20 38.01
CA SER A 23 17.80 70.25 38.08
C SER A 23 18.22 69.79 39.50
N GLY A 24 19.45 69.29 39.71
CA GLY A 24 20.24 69.64 40.91
C GLY A 24 20.83 68.54 41.80
N HIS A 25 22.16 68.58 41.87
CA HIS A 25 23.07 68.27 43.00
C HIS A 25 23.89 66.97 43.06
N HIS A 26 25.21 67.21 43.01
CA HIS A 26 26.39 66.39 43.33
C HIS A 26 26.41 65.78 44.73
N VAL A 27 27.17 64.67 44.90
CA VAL A 27 28.35 64.45 45.81
C VAL A 27 28.75 62.95 45.62
N SER A 28 29.92 62.62 45.03
CA SER A 28 31.15 62.07 45.68
C SER A 28 30.86 60.94 46.69
N SER A 29 31.51 59.77 46.79
CA SER A 29 32.79 59.23 46.34
C SER A 29 32.81 57.75 46.79
N ALA A 30 33.49 56.91 46.00
CA ALA A 30 34.17 55.67 46.40
C ALA A 30 33.39 54.57 47.13
N ASP A 31 33.19 53.43 46.46
CA ASP A 31 33.49 52.13 47.07
C ASP A 31 33.86 51.08 45.99
N PRO A 32 34.91 50.24 46.19
CA PRO A 32 35.38 49.28 45.22
C PRO A 32 34.77 47.88 45.44
N ALA A 33 34.89 47.03 44.43
CA ALA A 33 34.78 45.56 44.48
C ALA A 33 33.38 44.94 44.66
N ARG A 34 32.81 44.45 43.54
CA ARG A 34 32.64 43.00 43.27
C ARG A 34 31.90 42.82 41.95
N GLU A 35 32.67 42.51 40.91
CA GLU A 35 32.15 41.91 39.69
C GLU A 35 31.72 40.47 40.04
N VAL A 36 30.43 40.29 40.34
CA VAL A 36 29.82 38.96 40.43
C VAL A 36 29.61 38.49 39.00
N ILE A 37 30.63 37.82 38.45
CA ILE A 37 30.47 36.98 37.27
C ILE A 37 29.52 35.85 37.70
N SER A 38 28.26 35.98 37.31
CA SER A 38 27.31 34.87 37.38
C SER A 38 27.69 33.87 36.29
N ASP A 39 28.59 32.95 36.60
CA ASP A 39 28.76 31.71 35.85
C ASP A 39 27.46 30.90 36.00
N SER A 40 26.48 31.22 35.15
CA SER A 40 25.38 30.31 34.88
C SER A 40 26.00 29.08 34.20
N PRO A 41 25.94 27.88 34.80
CA PRO A 41 26.48 26.71 34.13
C PRO A 41 25.76 26.54 32.80
N ALA A 42 26.54 26.48 31.71
CA ALA A 42 26.03 26.15 30.39
C ALA A 42 25.15 24.88 30.50
N PRO A 43 23.98 24.84 29.83
CA PRO A 43 23.10 23.67 29.91
C PRO A 43 23.91 22.45 29.51
N ALA A 44 24.09 21.54 30.45
CA ALA A 44 24.81 20.29 30.24
C ALA A 44 24.21 19.59 29.02
N ALA A 45 25.05 19.30 28.03
CA ALA A 45 24.66 18.51 26.88
C ALA A 45 23.97 17.22 27.39
N PRO A 46 22.82 16.81 26.82
CA PRO A 46 22.11 15.61 27.26
C PRO A 46 22.97 14.39 26.95
N THR A 47 23.87 14.07 27.86
CA THR A 47 24.67 12.85 27.84
C THR A 47 23.78 11.74 28.35
N GLY A 48 23.07 11.10 27.42
CA GLY A 48 22.31 9.89 27.73
C GLY A 48 23.22 8.91 28.48
N THR A 49 22.77 8.46 29.65
CA THR A 49 23.50 7.51 30.50
C THR A 49 23.98 6.30 29.68
N PRO A 50 25.13 5.67 29.98
CA PRO A 50 25.60 4.48 29.24
C PRO A 50 24.57 3.34 29.17
N GLN A 51 23.61 3.32 30.10
CA GLN A 51 22.50 2.37 30.16
C GLN A 51 21.41 2.58 29.08
N THR A 52 21.30 3.77 28.45
CA THR A 52 20.39 3.99 27.32
C THR A 52 20.97 3.53 25.98
N ARG A 53 22.30 3.46 25.85
CA ARG A 53 22.97 3.01 24.60
C ARG A 53 22.82 1.52 24.33
N ILE A 54 22.70 0.68 25.36
CA ILE A 54 22.55 -0.78 25.19
C ILE A 54 21.27 -1.15 24.44
N TRP A 55 20.22 -0.31 24.53
CA TRP A 55 18.96 -0.54 23.84
C TRP A 55 19.05 -0.33 22.32
N LEU A 56 20.06 0.41 21.83
CA LEU A 56 20.30 0.58 20.40
C LEU A 56 20.79 -0.70 19.71
N ILE A 57 21.29 -1.66 20.49
CA ILE A 57 21.70 -2.98 19.96
C ILE A 57 20.47 -3.82 19.61
N LEU A 58 19.33 -3.65 20.32
CA LEU A 58 18.15 -4.49 20.11
C LEU A 58 17.55 -4.39 18.69
N PRO A 59 17.36 -3.20 18.10
CA PRO A 59 16.95 -3.09 16.70
C PRO A 59 17.90 -3.80 15.74
N ALA A 60 19.22 -3.76 15.99
CA ALA A 60 20.21 -4.44 15.15
C ALA A 60 20.10 -5.97 15.26
N VAL A 61 19.95 -6.50 16.48
CA VAL A 61 19.73 -7.94 16.72
C VAL A 61 18.41 -8.39 16.08
N GLN A 62 17.34 -7.61 16.25
CA GLN A 62 16.05 -7.90 15.64
C GLN A 62 16.13 -7.86 14.11
N PHE A 63 16.82 -6.88 13.54
CA PHE A 63 17.07 -6.82 12.10
C PHE A 63 17.81 -8.07 11.62
N ALA A 64 18.89 -8.47 12.29
CA ALA A 64 19.62 -9.69 11.93
C ALA A 64 18.77 -10.97 12.04
N ALA A 65 17.86 -11.04 13.03
CA ALA A 65 16.96 -12.18 13.20
C ALA A 65 16.00 -12.38 12.01
N PHE A 66 15.66 -11.31 11.28
CA PHE A 66 14.80 -11.36 10.10
C PHE A 66 15.55 -11.56 8.77
N TRP A 67 16.73 -12.19 8.79
CA TRP A 67 17.58 -12.38 7.60
C TRP A 67 16.86 -12.95 6.37
N ALA A 68 15.94 -13.91 6.56
CA ALA A 68 15.15 -14.49 5.48
C ALA A 68 14.21 -13.48 4.80
N VAL A 69 13.69 -12.50 5.56
CA VAL A 69 12.88 -11.40 5.02
C VAL A 69 13.76 -10.52 4.13
N TRP A 70 14.99 -10.22 4.53
CA TRP A 70 15.90 -9.39 3.73
C TRP A 70 16.34 -10.07 2.44
N GLN A 71 16.57 -11.38 2.46
CA GLN A 71 16.82 -12.14 1.24
C GLN A 71 15.62 -12.05 0.28
N TRP A 72 14.41 -12.22 0.80
CA TRP A 72 13.18 -12.09 0.01
C TRP A 72 12.98 -10.67 -0.55
N VAL A 73 13.26 -9.63 0.25
CA VAL A 73 13.22 -8.22 -0.20
C VAL A 73 14.26 -7.98 -1.31
N ALA A 74 15.49 -8.46 -1.13
CA ALA A 74 16.58 -8.29 -2.09
C ALA A 74 16.24 -8.92 -3.45
N GLN A 75 15.71 -10.15 -3.44
CA GLN A 75 15.25 -10.84 -4.66
C GLN A 75 14.20 -10.01 -5.41
N ARG A 76 13.25 -9.40 -4.70
CA ARG A 76 12.22 -8.55 -5.32
C ARG A 76 12.73 -7.23 -5.87
N LEU A 77 13.73 -6.62 -5.24
CA LEU A 77 14.26 -5.32 -5.68
C LEU A 77 15.06 -5.43 -6.98
N VAL A 78 15.70 -6.57 -7.24
CA VAL A 78 16.40 -6.83 -8.51
C VAL A 78 15.43 -6.82 -9.70
N ASP A 79 14.16 -7.18 -9.46
CA ASP A 79 13.16 -7.38 -10.51
C ASP A 79 12.22 -6.17 -10.73
N ILE A 80 12.29 -5.11 -9.91
CA ILE A 80 11.26 -4.04 -9.91
C ILE A 80 11.90 -2.63 -9.85
N PRO A 81 12.12 -1.98 -11.00
CA PRO A 81 12.55 -0.58 -11.07
C PRO A 81 11.53 0.41 -10.47
N GLU A 82 10.26 0.01 -10.34
CA GLU A 82 9.14 0.89 -10.00
C GLU A 82 8.94 1.17 -8.49
N ASN A 83 9.80 0.67 -7.59
CA ASN A 83 9.59 0.80 -6.14
C ASN A 83 10.11 2.13 -5.51
N ILE A 84 9.97 3.24 -6.24
CA ILE A 84 10.44 4.56 -5.77
C ILE A 84 9.74 4.97 -4.47
N THR A 85 8.42 4.75 -4.37
CA THR A 85 7.63 5.14 -3.19
C THR A 85 8.05 4.38 -1.93
N GLY A 86 8.41 3.09 -2.05
CA GLY A 86 8.91 2.31 -0.92
C GLY A 86 10.27 2.82 -0.42
N ALA A 87 11.15 3.20 -1.34
CA ALA A 87 12.44 3.82 -1.00
C ALA A 87 12.25 5.18 -0.30
N VAL A 88 11.30 6.00 -0.77
CA VAL A 88 10.93 7.27 -0.11
C VAL A 88 10.41 7.02 1.31
N ALA A 89 9.53 6.02 1.50
CA ALA A 89 9.01 5.68 2.83
C ALA A 89 10.13 5.27 3.80
N LEU A 90 11.10 4.46 3.33
CA LEU A 90 12.27 4.06 4.11
C LEU A 90 13.15 5.26 4.46
N PHE A 91 13.42 6.14 3.49
CA PHE A 91 14.23 7.33 3.69
C PHE A 91 13.62 8.25 4.75
N VAL A 92 12.31 8.49 4.70
CA VAL A 92 11.60 9.30 5.70
C VAL A 92 11.61 8.61 7.07
N ALA A 93 11.41 7.29 7.12
CA ALA A 93 11.48 6.53 8.38
C ALA A 93 12.86 6.66 9.05
N VAL A 94 13.94 6.51 8.28
CA VAL A 94 15.32 6.69 8.76
C VAL A 94 15.53 8.12 9.24
N GLY A 95 15.08 9.12 8.48
CA GLY A 95 15.15 10.53 8.88
C GLY A 95 14.46 10.84 10.21
N LEU A 96 13.29 10.25 10.46
CA LEU A 96 12.58 10.36 11.74
C LEU A 96 13.37 9.74 12.89
N VAL A 97 13.97 8.56 12.69
CA VAL A 97 14.80 7.87 13.69
C VAL A 97 16.06 8.69 14.00
N VAL A 98 16.79 9.13 12.97
CA VAL A 98 18.00 9.96 13.12
C VAL A 98 17.70 11.24 13.88
N ARG A 99 16.58 11.90 13.57
CA ARG A 99 16.13 13.10 14.28
C ARG A 99 15.83 12.84 15.76
N ALA A 100 15.19 11.73 16.10
CA ALA A 100 14.90 11.41 17.50
C ALA A 100 16.17 11.09 18.28
N VAL A 101 17.10 10.34 17.66
CA VAL A 101 18.42 10.05 18.23
C VAL A 101 19.22 11.34 18.45
N SER A 102 19.26 12.24 17.47
CA SER A 102 20.02 13.50 17.58
C SER A 102 19.44 14.46 18.62
N ARG A 103 18.14 14.37 18.90
CA ARG A 103 17.47 15.13 19.97
C ARG A 103 17.57 14.46 21.34
N GLY A 104 18.21 13.31 21.46
CA GLY A 104 18.30 12.57 22.72
C GLY A 104 16.97 12.00 23.21
N GLU A 105 15.97 11.86 22.34
CA GLU A 105 14.62 11.37 22.67
C GLU A 105 14.60 9.82 22.79
N ILE A 106 15.60 9.22 23.44
CA ILE A 106 15.74 7.76 23.57
C ILE A 106 15.25 7.31 24.95
N ALA A 107 14.13 6.62 24.97
CA ALA A 107 13.54 5.99 26.14
C ALA A 107 13.72 4.47 26.12
N VAL A 108 13.47 3.83 27.27
CA VAL A 108 13.42 2.37 27.36
C VAL A 108 12.24 1.84 26.52
N PRO A 109 12.49 0.92 25.57
CA PRO A 109 11.44 0.45 24.66
C PRO A 109 10.36 -0.36 25.37
N ARG A 110 9.13 -0.29 24.84
CA ARG A 110 8.02 -1.17 25.21
C ARG A 110 8.08 -2.43 24.32
N MET A 111 8.55 -3.54 24.88
CA MET A 111 8.85 -4.76 24.10
C MET A 111 7.65 -5.68 23.86
N GLY A 112 6.52 -5.49 24.54
CA GLY A 112 5.37 -6.41 24.46
C GLY A 112 4.83 -6.61 23.03
N ILE A 113 4.57 -5.51 22.30
CA ILE A 113 4.06 -5.59 20.92
C ILE A 113 5.13 -6.15 19.96
N PRO A 114 6.39 -5.67 19.96
CA PRO A 114 7.44 -6.27 19.15
C PRO A 114 7.58 -7.79 19.35
N ILE A 115 7.61 -8.26 20.61
CA ILE A 115 7.68 -9.69 20.95
C ILE A 115 6.48 -10.44 20.37
N ALA A 116 5.26 -9.93 20.57
CA ALA A 116 4.05 -10.57 20.04
C ALA A 116 4.08 -10.68 18.51
N LEU A 117 4.54 -9.63 17.81
CA LEU A 117 4.67 -9.64 16.35
C LEU A 117 5.76 -10.61 15.87
N MET A 118 6.85 -10.77 16.61
CA MET A 118 7.91 -11.73 16.29
C MET A 118 7.44 -13.17 16.51
N ILE A 119 6.68 -13.44 17.58
CA ILE A 119 6.04 -14.73 17.79
C ILE A 119 5.06 -15.01 16.65
N ALA A 120 4.23 -14.03 16.26
CA ALA A 120 3.32 -14.16 15.13
C ALA A 120 4.09 -14.47 13.83
N TYR A 121 5.22 -13.80 13.58
CA TYR A 121 6.10 -14.12 12.45
C TYR A 121 6.58 -15.57 12.50
N ALA A 122 7.15 -16.02 13.61
CA ALA A 122 7.69 -17.37 13.77
C ALA A 122 6.61 -18.45 13.60
N VAL A 123 5.43 -18.26 14.19
CA VAL A 123 4.30 -19.21 14.11
C VAL A 123 3.69 -19.22 12.70
N SER A 124 3.60 -18.06 12.05
CA SER A 124 2.96 -17.95 10.73
C SER A 124 3.88 -18.35 9.57
N TYR A 125 5.21 -18.31 9.76
CA TYR A 125 6.21 -18.58 8.72
C TYR A 125 5.92 -19.78 7.80
N PRO A 126 5.50 -20.97 8.30
CA PRO A 126 5.17 -22.11 7.44
C PRO A 126 3.85 -21.99 6.68
N PHE A 127 2.92 -21.15 7.14
CA PHE A 127 1.53 -21.14 6.67
C PHE A 127 1.19 -19.94 5.79
N VAL A 128 1.94 -18.84 5.92
CA VAL A 128 1.63 -17.58 5.25
C VAL A 128 2.64 -17.26 4.15
N PRO A 129 2.20 -16.62 3.06
CA PRO A 129 3.12 -16.12 2.05
C PRO A 129 4.16 -15.16 2.65
N PRO A 130 5.38 -15.09 2.08
CA PRO A 130 6.47 -14.27 2.61
C PRO A 130 6.14 -12.77 2.78
N HIS A 131 5.20 -12.22 2.00
CA HIS A 131 4.80 -10.81 2.13
C HIS A 131 4.12 -10.50 3.47
N ILE A 132 3.37 -11.46 4.04
CA ILE A 132 2.76 -11.31 5.38
C ILE A 132 3.86 -11.33 6.44
N GLY A 133 4.79 -12.29 6.34
CA GLY A 133 5.94 -12.39 7.24
C GLY A 133 6.80 -11.12 7.21
N ALA A 134 7.07 -10.56 6.03
CA ALA A 134 7.79 -9.30 5.88
C ALA A 134 7.04 -8.12 6.53
N GLY A 135 5.71 -8.06 6.39
CA GLY A 135 4.87 -7.06 7.06
C GLY A 135 4.97 -7.13 8.58
N LEU A 136 4.90 -8.34 9.15
CA LEU A 136 5.07 -8.56 10.60
C LEU A 136 6.46 -8.16 11.09
N ALA A 137 7.50 -8.48 10.32
CA ALA A 137 8.88 -8.10 10.64
C ALA A 137 9.07 -6.57 10.65
N MET A 138 8.63 -5.87 9.60
CA MET A 138 8.73 -4.40 9.52
C MET A 138 7.89 -3.71 10.59
N ALA A 139 6.69 -4.22 10.87
CA ALA A 139 5.86 -3.71 11.95
C ALA A 139 6.57 -3.88 13.30
N SER A 140 7.15 -5.05 13.57
CA SER A 140 7.83 -5.33 14.83
C SER A 140 9.03 -4.41 15.07
N ILE A 141 9.86 -4.19 14.04
CA ILE A 141 10.96 -3.22 14.08
C ILE A 141 10.43 -1.80 14.31
N GLY A 142 9.37 -1.42 13.60
CA GLY A 142 8.75 -0.10 13.74
C GLY A 142 8.17 0.16 15.12
N PHE A 143 7.52 -0.84 15.74
CA PHE A 143 7.02 -0.72 17.11
C PHE A 143 8.16 -0.61 18.11
N LEU A 144 9.26 -1.36 17.92
CA LEU A 144 10.43 -1.26 18.78
C LEU A 144 11.03 0.15 18.71
N LEU A 145 11.41 0.59 17.50
CA LEU A 145 11.97 1.93 17.26
C LEU A 145 11.02 3.04 17.70
N GLY A 146 9.75 2.96 17.32
CA GLY A 146 8.74 3.95 17.67
C GLY A 146 8.47 4.05 19.17
N SER A 147 8.66 2.95 19.92
CA SER A 147 8.57 2.95 21.40
C SER A 147 9.80 3.54 22.09
N MET A 148 10.94 3.58 21.41
CA MET A 148 12.16 4.24 21.91
C MET A 148 12.07 5.76 21.81
N MET A 149 11.23 6.30 20.91
CA MET A 149 11.22 7.73 20.53
C MET A 149 10.26 8.62 21.37
N GLY A 150 10.14 8.38 22.69
CA GLY A 150 9.38 9.22 23.62
C GLY A 150 8.05 8.64 24.14
N ALA A 151 7.16 9.49 24.69
CA ALA A 151 6.03 9.09 25.55
C ALA A 151 4.94 8.20 24.92
N GLY A 152 4.98 7.95 23.60
CA GLY A 152 3.99 7.13 22.89
C GLY A 152 4.56 6.42 21.67
N ILE A 153 3.83 5.42 21.18
CA ILE A 153 4.18 4.69 19.96
C ILE A 153 3.96 5.61 18.76
N ARG A 154 5.03 5.93 18.03
CA ARG A 154 4.95 6.66 16.74
C ARG A 154 4.42 5.74 15.65
N ALA A 155 3.09 5.55 15.60
CA ALA A 155 2.44 4.67 14.63
C ALA A 155 2.74 5.06 13.17
N GLY A 156 3.02 6.34 12.89
CA GLY A 156 3.49 6.78 11.58
C GLY A 156 4.79 6.12 11.14
N LEU A 157 5.75 5.88 12.06
CA LEU A 157 6.98 5.16 11.75
C LEU A 157 6.72 3.69 11.40
N VAL A 158 5.82 3.04 12.16
CA VAL A 158 5.39 1.66 11.87
C VAL A 158 4.80 1.58 10.46
N GLY A 159 3.89 2.50 10.13
CA GLY A 159 3.28 2.58 8.81
C GLY A 159 4.31 2.79 7.70
N LEU A 160 5.26 3.71 7.86
CA LEU A 160 6.33 3.95 6.88
C LEU A 160 7.19 2.71 6.63
N LEU A 161 7.57 1.99 7.68
CA LEU A 161 8.39 0.77 7.55
C LEU A 161 7.62 -0.35 6.84
N VAL A 162 6.33 -0.53 7.14
CA VAL A 162 5.51 -1.52 6.40
C VAL A 162 5.33 -1.11 4.94
N LEU A 163 5.09 0.18 4.67
CA LEU A 163 4.92 0.73 3.32
C LEU A 163 6.21 0.74 2.50
N ALA A 164 7.38 0.63 3.14
CA ALA A 164 8.68 0.51 2.49
C ALA A 164 8.88 -0.85 1.78
N LEU A 165 8.06 -1.86 2.08
CA LEU A 165 8.18 -3.18 1.47
C LEU A 165 7.90 -3.15 -0.04
N PRO A 166 8.66 -3.90 -0.87
CA PRO A 166 8.46 -4.00 -2.32
C PRO A 166 7.26 -4.89 -2.68
N ILE A 167 6.06 -4.52 -2.22
CA ILE A 167 4.83 -5.31 -2.38
C ILE A 167 3.83 -4.70 -3.36
N ILE A 168 4.12 -3.55 -3.97
CA ILE A 168 3.21 -2.88 -4.91
C ILE A 168 2.71 -3.82 -6.03
N PRO A 169 3.55 -4.63 -6.71
CA PRO A 169 3.05 -5.55 -7.74
C PRO A 169 2.11 -6.63 -7.18
N SER A 170 2.38 -7.11 -5.96
CA SER A 170 1.49 -8.06 -5.28
C SER A 170 0.16 -7.38 -4.92
N MET A 171 0.18 -6.11 -4.49
CA MET A 171 -1.03 -5.34 -4.21
C MET A 171 -1.84 -5.04 -5.47
N GLN A 172 -1.19 -4.75 -6.59
CA GLN A 172 -1.85 -4.61 -7.89
C GLN A 172 -2.57 -5.89 -8.31
N THR A 173 -1.94 -7.04 -8.05
CA THR A 173 -2.52 -8.35 -8.37
C THR A 173 -3.70 -8.70 -7.47
N HIS A 174 -3.59 -8.51 -6.15
CA HIS A 174 -4.59 -8.97 -5.18
C HIS A 174 -5.71 -7.95 -4.93
N ILE A 175 -5.37 -6.67 -4.84
CA ILE A 175 -6.28 -5.58 -4.47
C ILE A 175 -6.62 -4.71 -5.70
N GLY A 176 -5.71 -4.60 -6.67
CA GLY A 176 -5.93 -3.78 -7.86
C GLY A 176 -7.15 -4.20 -8.68
N TYR A 177 -7.38 -5.51 -8.89
CA TYR A 177 -8.58 -5.99 -9.58
C TYR A 177 -9.90 -5.57 -8.91
N PRO A 178 -10.16 -5.91 -7.63
CA PRO A 178 -11.42 -5.53 -6.99
C PRO A 178 -11.57 -4.01 -6.88
N MET A 179 -10.48 -3.25 -6.71
CA MET A 179 -10.52 -1.79 -6.75
C MET A 179 -10.97 -1.27 -8.11
N ARG A 180 -10.51 -1.85 -9.23
CA ARG A 180 -10.96 -1.45 -10.58
C ARG A 180 -12.41 -1.80 -10.85
N VAL A 181 -12.88 -2.95 -10.38
CA VAL A 181 -14.31 -3.32 -10.49
C VAL A 181 -15.17 -2.35 -9.67
N ALA A 182 -14.78 -2.06 -8.43
CA ALA A 182 -15.48 -1.08 -7.60
C ALA A 182 -15.43 0.34 -8.22
N GLY A 183 -14.28 0.73 -8.78
CA GLY A 183 -14.09 1.97 -9.53
C GLY A 183 -15.06 2.06 -10.71
N ALA A 184 -15.12 1.04 -11.57
CA ALA A 184 -16.05 0.97 -12.69
C ALA A 184 -17.51 1.15 -12.25
N VAL A 185 -17.94 0.47 -11.17
CA VAL A 185 -19.31 0.61 -10.65
C VAL A 185 -19.57 2.04 -10.19
N VAL A 186 -18.69 2.62 -9.36
CA VAL A 186 -18.91 3.96 -8.80
C VAL A 186 -18.81 5.04 -9.88
N VAL A 187 -17.86 4.92 -10.81
CA VAL A 187 -17.72 5.81 -11.95
C VAL A 187 -18.96 5.72 -12.86
N SER A 188 -19.54 4.53 -13.07
CA SER A 188 -20.78 4.40 -13.85
C SER A 188 -21.93 5.19 -13.23
N TRP A 189 -22.09 5.15 -11.90
CA TRP A 189 -23.09 5.94 -11.19
C TRP A 189 -22.84 7.43 -11.36
N TRP A 190 -21.58 7.84 -11.25
CA TRP A 190 -21.20 9.24 -11.43
C TRP A 190 -21.44 9.74 -12.85
N LEU A 191 -21.12 8.93 -13.87
CA LEU A 191 -21.37 9.23 -15.28
C LEU A 191 -22.87 9.26 -15.61
N HIS A 192 -23.69 8.41 -14.98
CA HIS A 192 -25.14 8.45 -15.09
C HIS A 192 -25.72 9.78 -14.60
N LEU A 193 -25.20 10.31 -13.49
CA LEU A 193 -25.60 11.63 -12.99
C LEU A 193 -25.22 12.75 -13.96
N LEU A 194 -24.19 12.56 -14.77
CA LEU A 194 -23.76 13.50 -15.82
C LEU A 194 -24.49 13.31 -17.16
N GLY A 195 -25.46 12.38 -17.24
CA GLY A 195 -26.28 12.14 -18.43
C GLY A 195 -25.72 11.12 -19.43
N PHE A 196 -24.62 10.42 -19.08
CA PHE A 196 -24.10 9.33 -19.91
C PHE A 196 -24.79 8.01 -19.55
N VAL A 197 -25.02 7.13 -20.52
CA VAL A 197 -25.55 5.78 -20.26
C VAL A 197 -24.39 4.79 -20.34
N VAL A 198 -23.85 4.40 -19.19
CA VAL A 198 -22.62 3.62 -19.09
C VAL A 198 -22.84 2.38 -18.25
N VAL A 199 -22.62 1.20 -18.84
CA VAL A 199 -22.81 -0.07 -18.14
C VAL A 199 -21.45 -0.62 -17.70
N PRO A 200 -21.23 -0.88 -16.40
CA PRO A 200 -20.00 -1.51 -15.94
C PRO A 200 -19.98 -3.00 -16.31
N GLU A 201 -18.89 -3.46 -16.94
CA GLU A 201 -18.64 -4.85 -17.31
C GLU A 201 -17.27 -5.29 -16.79
N GLY A 202 -17.24 -5.82 -15.56
CA GLY A 202 -15.99 -6.17 -14.89
C GLY A 202 -15.14 -4.92 -14.63
N THR A 203 -13.96 -4.82 -15.26
CA THR A 203 -13.08 -3.64 -15.18
C THR A 203 -13.26 -2.67 -16.36
N CYS A 204 -14.33 -2.83 -17.13
CA CYS A 204 -14.61 -2.01 -18.30
C CYS A 204 -15.90 -1.21 -18.13
N LEU A 205 -15.98 -0.09 -18.84
CA LEU A 205 -17.16 0.77 -18.94
C LEU A 205 -17.65 0.75 -20.38
N ARG A 206 -18.84 0.20 -20.62
CA ARG A 206 -19.47 0.19 -21.95
C ARG A 206 -20.29 1.45 -22.16
N TRP A 207 -20.02 2.17 -23.23
CA TRP A 207 -20.78 3.34 -23.66
C TRP A 207 -21.11 3.24 -25.16
N GLY A 208 -22.38 2.97 -25.48
CA GLY A 208 -22.79 2.62 -26.83
C GLY A 208 -22.08 1.35 -27.31
N THR A 209 -21.39 1.43 -28.46
CA THR A 209 -20.55 0.35 -29.01
C THR A 209 -19.10 0.38 -28.49
N ASN A 210 -18.73 1.43 -27.75
CA ASN A 210 -17.35 1.61 -27.28
C ASN A 210 -17.18 0.98 -25.89
N LEU A 211 -16.02 0.37 -25.67
CA LEU A 211 -15.62 -0.18 -24.38
C LEU A 211 -14.38 0.56 -23.88
N VAL A 212 -14.51 1.24 -22.74
CA VAL A 212 -13.43 1.95 -22.08
C VAL A 212 -12.86 1.08 -20.96
N LEU A 213 -11.58 0.71 -21.09
CA LEU A 213 -10.90 -0.14 -20.12
C LEU A 213 -10.31 0.67 -18.97
N ILE A 214 -10.55 0.24 -17.73
CA ILE A 214 -9.78 0.67 -16.58
C ILE A 214 -8.58 -0.28 -16.45
N ASP A 215 -7.42 0.17 -16.93
CA ASP A 215 -6.19 -0.63 -16.94
C ASP A 215 -5.51 -0.71 -15.56
N GLU A 216 -4.52 -1.59 -15.40
CA GLU A 216 -3.76 -1.82 -14.16
C GLU A 216 -3.19 -0.54 -13.53
N PRO A 217 -2.63 0.43 -14.28
CA PRO A 217 -2.16 1.70 -13.71
C PRO A 217 -3.29 2.56 -13.11
N CYS A 218 -4.55 2.36 -13.54
CA CYS A 218 -5.70 3.11 -13.07
C CYS A 218 -6.36 2.54 -11.81
N SER A 219 -5.87 1.42 -11.26
CA SER A 219 -6.43 0.81 -10.05
C SER A 219 -6.42 1.69 -8.79
N GLY A 220 -5.73 2.83 -8.81
CA GLY A 220 -5.54 3.69 -7.65
C GLY A 220 -4.54 3.14 -6.62
N VAL A 221 -3.98 1.94 -6.80
CA VAL A 221 -3.06 1.31 -5.82
C VAL A 221 -1.80 2.16 -5.61
N LYS A 222 -1.16 2.65 -6.69
CA LYS A 222 0.01 3.54 -6.58
C LYS A 222 -0.34 4.86 -5.90
N MET A 223 -1.51 5.42 -6.21
CA MET A 223 -2.01 6.67 -5.61
C MET A 223 -2.25 6.48 -4.11
N LEU A 224 -2.86 5.36 -3.72
CA LEU A 224 -3.12 4.98 -2.33
C LEU A 224 -1.83 4.79 -1.55
N TRP A 225 -0.85 4.09 -2.13
CA TRP A 225 0.44 3.87 -1.49
C TRP A 225 1.15 5.19 -1.18
N SER A 226 1.20 6.09 -2.16
CA SER A 226 1.81 7.42 -2.00
C SER A 226 1.09 8.27 -0.95
N ALA A 227 -0.24 8.22 -0.91
CA ALA A 227 -1.02 8.93 0.12
C ALA A 227 -0.83 8.36 1.52
N LEU A 228 -0.73 7.05 1.67
CA LEU A 228 -0.45 6.40 2.94
C LEU A 228 0.97 6.75 3.43
N VAL A 229 1.96 6.80 2.52
CA VAL A 229 3.31 7.25 2.85
C VAL A 229 3.30 8.71 3.31
N LEU A 230 2.63 9.60 2.58
CA LEU A 230 2.49 11.01 2.98
C LEU A 230 1.79 11.15 4.34
N SER A 231 0.67 10.45 4.55
CA SER A 231 -0.09 10.48 5.79
C SER A 231 0.73 9.96 6.97
N CYS A 232 1.46 8.84 6.81
CA CYS A 232 2.33 8.29 7.85
C CYS A 232 3.55 9.18 8.12
N ALA A 233 4.13 9.80 7.09
CA ALA A 233 5.23 10.75 7.21
C ALA A 233 4.81 11.97 8.05
N LEU A 234 3.69 12.61 7.70
CA LEU A 234 3.15 13.75 8.43
C LEU A 234 2.74 13.35 9.86
N ALA A 235 2.11 12.19 10.03
CA ALA A 235 1.74 11.70 11.35
C ALA A 235 2.96 11.42 12.24
N GLY A 236 4.02 10.84 11.68
CA GLY A 236 5.28 10.60 12.37
C GLY A 236 6.02 11.90 12.70
N TRP A 237 5.98 12.89 11.81
CA TRP A 237 6.58 14.21 12.00
C TRP A 237 5.87 15.04 13.07
N SER A 238 4.53 15.01 13.07
CA SER A 238 3.68 15.73 14.02
C SER A 238 3.52 15.01 15.37
N GLY A 239 4.08 13.81 15.53
CA GLY A 239 3.98 13.04 16.77
C GLY A 239 2.56 12.57 17.10
N LEU A 240 1.73 12.29 16.10
CA LEU A 240 0.36 11.79 16.31
C LEU A 240 0.38 10.45 17.05
N ASN A 241 -0.56 10.28 17.98
CA ASN A 241 -0.80 8.99 18.64
C ASN A 241 -1.46 7.99 17.68
N GLY A 242 -1.42 6.69 18.03
CA GLY A 242 -1.91 5.62 17.15
C GLY A 242 -3.35 5.78 16.65
N ARG A 243 -4.27 6.29 17.48
CA ARG A 243 -5.67 6.51 17.06
C ARG A 243 -5.78 7.61 16.01
N ARG A 244 -5.06 8.73 16.21
CA ARG A 244 -5.05 9.84 15.26
C ARG A 244 -4.30 9.47 13.97
N THR A 245 -3.23 8.69 14.06
CA THR A 245 -2.56 8.12 12.87
C THR A 245 -3.49 7.21 12.09
N LEU A 246 -4.23 6.32 12.76
CA LEU A 246 -5.22 5.47 12.09
C LEU A 246 -6.31 6.30 11.41
N ALA A 247 -6.85 7.31 12.09
CA ALA A 247 -7.82 8.23 11.51
C ALA A 247 -7.26 8.97 10.28
N ALA A 248 -6.00 9.43 10.34
CA ALA A 248 -5.32 10.06 9.22
C ALA A 248 -5.10 9.11 8.03
N ALA A 249 -4.78 7.83 8.29
CA ALA A 249 -4.62 6.82 7.25
C ALA A 249 -5.96 6.46 6.58
N LEU A 250 -7.03 6.29 7.37
CA LEU A 250 -8.38 6.04 6.86
C LEU A 250 -8.90 7.24 6.06
N GLY A 251 -8.70 8.46 6.57
CA GLY A 251 -9.04 9.69 5.84
C GLY A 251 -8.27 9.83 4.54
N ALA A 252 -6.96 9.53 4.53
CA ALA A 252 -6.15 9.57 3.32
C ALA A 252 -6.61 8.54 2.27
N THR A 253 -7.02 7.35 2.73
CA THR A 253 -7.62 6.32 1.88
C THR A 253 -8.91 6.82 1.24
N ALA A 254 -9.81 7.45 2.01
CA ALA A 254 -11.06 7.99 1.50
C ALA A 254 -10.83 9.13 0.50
N VAL A 255 -9.91 10.06 0.80
CA VAL A 255 -9.54 11.16 -0.10
C VAL A 255 -8.99 10.62 -1.43
N VAL A 256 -8.08 9.64 -1.39
CA VAL A 256 -7.54 9.03 -2.61
C VAL A 256 -8.59 8.25 -3.38
N PHE A 257 -9.49 7.55 -2.70
CA PHE A 257 -10.56 6.84 -3.38
C PHE A 257 -11.44 7.80 -4.19
N ALA A 258 -11.83 8.93 -3.59
CA ALA A 258 -12.55 10.00 -4.28
C ALA A 258 -11.74 10.62 -5.43
N ALA A 259 -10.45 10.87 -5.21
CA ALA A 259 -9.54 11.38 -6.23
C ALA A 259 -9.39 10.39 -7.40
N ASN A 260 -9.34 9.10 -7.14
CA ASN A 260 -9.25 8.08 -8.18
C ASN A 260 -10.54 8.01 -9.02
N ILE A 261 -11.72 8.11 -8.40
CA ILE A 261 -13.00 8.21 -9.11
C ILE A 261 -13.01 9.44 -10.04
N LEU A 262 -12.56 10.60 -9.54
CA LEU A 262 -12.45 11.81 -10.35
C LEU A 262 -11.51 11.60 -11.54
N ARG A 263 -10.33 11.03 -11.29
CA ARG A 263 -9.34 10.72 -12.34
C ARG A 263 -9.93 9.79 -13.41
N GLU A 264 -10.55 8.68 -13.02
CA GLU A 264 -11.15 7.71 -13.94
C GLU A 264 -12.29 8.34 -14.76
N THR A 265 -13.16 9.12 -14.10
CA THR A 265 -14.25 9.86 -14.78
C THR A 265 -13.68 10.84 -15.81
N SER A 266 -12.68 11.64 -15.43
CA SER A 266 -12.08 12.62 -16.32
C SER A 266 -11.38 11.97 -17.52
N LEU A 267 -10.72 10.82 -17.33
CA LEU A 267 -10.12 10.06 -18.43
C LEU A 267 -11.18 9.50 -19.38
N PHE A 268 -12.27 8.95 -18.84
CA PHE A 268 -13.40 8.51 -19.66
C PHE A 268 -13.98 9.65 -20.52
N LEU A 269 -14.19 10.83 -19.92
CA LEU A 269 -14.74 11.99 -20.63
C LEU A 269 -13.77 12.53 -21.70
N LEU A 270 -12.46 12.52 -21.44
CA LEU A 270 -11.48 12.89 -22.45
C LEU A 270 -11.56 11.94 -23.65
N GLN A 271 -11.61 10.63 -23.39
CA GLN A 271 -11.74 9.61 -24.43
C GLN A 271 -13.04 9.76 -25.21
N ALA A 272 -14.13 10.16 -24.55
CA ALA A 272 -15.41 10.44 -25.19
C ALA A 272 -15.35 11.61 -26.20
N VAL A 273 -14.46 12.57 -26.00
CA VAL A 273 -14.24 13.72 -26.91
C VAL A 273 -13.12 13.42 -27.92
N GLY A 274 -12.63 12.17 -27.98
CA GLY A 274 -11.58 11.75 -28.91
C GLY A 274 -10.17 12.20 -28.52
N ARG A 275 -9.94 12.53 -27.24
CA ARG A 275 -8.61 12.89 -26.67
C ARG A 275 -8.23 11.91 -25.56
N GLY A 276 -6.96 11.86 -25.14
CA GLY A 276 -6.58 10.99 -24.03
C GLY A 276 -6.57 9.51 -24.38
N THR A 277 -5.79 9.12 -25.39
CA THR A 277 -5.34 7.71 -25.53
C THR A 277 -4.30 7.39 -24.45
N ALA A 278 -4.02 6.11 -24.19
CA ALA A 278 -3.06 5.70 -23.16
C ALA A 278 -1.64 6.28 -23.36
N GLU A 279 -1.30 6.68 -24.59
CA GLU A 279 -0.02 7.29 -24.96
C GLU A 279 -0.01 8.83 -24.81
N ASP A 280 -1.16 9.44 -24.50
CA ASP A 280 -1.29 10.89 -24.36
C ASP A 280 -0.66 11.36 -23.02
N PRO A 281 0.31 12.30 -23.02
CA PRO A 281 0.85 12.92 -21.81
C PRO A 281 -0.21 13.44 -20.83
N MET A 282 -1.41 13.74 -21.34
CA MET A 282 -2.58 14.14 -20.56
C MET A 282 -2.95 13.12 -19.47
N HIS A 283 -2.77 11.81 -19.71
CA HIS A 283 -3.03 10.75 -18.72
C HIS A 283 -2.16 10.89 -17.48
N MET A 284 -0.89 11.22 -17.67
CA MET A 284 0.08 11.42 -16.60
C MET A 284 -0.20 12.75 -15.88
N PHE A 285 -0.39 13.83 -16.64
CA PHE A 285 -0.63 15.16 -16.06
C PHE A 285 -1.89 15.22 -15.21
N LEU A 286 -3.01 14.69 -15.71
CA LEU A 286 -4.27 14.65 -14.99
C LEU A 286 -4.13 13.84 -13.68
N GLY A 287 -3.45 12.69 -13.76
CA GLY A 287 -3.18 11.88 -12.56
C GLY A 287 -2.39 12.63 -11.51
N LEU A 288 -1.34 13.36 -11.91
CA LEU A 288 -0.52 14.17 -11.02
C LEU A 288 -1.30 15.35 -10.43
N ALA A 289 -2.08 16.06 -11.24
CA ALA A 289 -2.88 17.20 -10.80
C ALA A 289 -3.93 16.79 -9.74
N VAL A 290 -4.69 15.73 -10.04
CA VAL A 290 -5.71 15.19 -9.12
C VAL A 290 -5.07 14.69 -7.82
N PHE A 291 -3.92 14.02 -7.91
CA PHE A 291 -3.18 13.60 -6.71
C PHE A 291 -2.61 14.78 -5.93
N GLY A 292 -2.16 15.86 -6.60
CA GLY A 292 -1.68 17.07 -5.94
C GLY A 292 -2.74 17.71 -5.04
N VAL A 293 -3.98 17.82 -5.54
CA VAL A 293 -5.12 18.29 -4.74
C VAL A 293 -5.40 17.35 -3.56
N ALA A 294 -5.40 16.04 -3.81
CA ALA A 294 -5.57 15.03 -2.76
C ALA A 294 -4.47 15.12 -1.69
N ALA A 295 -3.22 15.34 -2.08
CA ALA A 295 -2.08 15.48 -1.17
C ALA A 295 -2.21 16.72 -0.28
N ILE A 296 -2.66 17.85 -0.83
CA ILE A 296 -2.95 19.07 -0.05
C ILE A 296 -4.08 18.80 0.96
N ALA A 297 -5.16 18.14 0.53
CA ALA A 297 -6.27 17.79 1.42
C ALA A 297 -5.82 16.85 2.56
N ILE A 298 -4.98 15.85 2.26
CA ILE A 298 -4.38 14.96 3.25
C ILE A 298 -3.52 15.75 4.24
N ALA A 299 -2.66 16.63 3.74
CA ALA A 299 -1.78 17.45 4.58
C ALA A 299 -2.58 18.38 5.51
N TRP A 300 -3.62 19.02 4.99
CA TRP A 300 -4.53 19.84 5.79
C TRP A 300 -5.26 19.02 6.87
N MET A 301 -5.81 17.87 6.50
CA MET A 301 -6.48 16.96 7.43
C MET A 301 -5.54 16.46 8.54
N VAL A 302 -4.32 16.04 8.21
CA VAL A 302 -3.34 15.57 9.20
C VAL A 302 -2.92 16.73 10.12
N SER A 303 -2.77 17.94 9.58
CA SER A 303 -2.47 19.14 10.36
C SER A 303 -3.59 19.49 11.33
N ALA A 304 -4.86 19.36 10.92
CA ALA A 304 -6.01 19.54 11.79
C ALA A 304 -6.05 18.50 12.93
N LEU A 305 -5.67 17.24 12.66
CA LEU A 305 -5.55 16.19 13.69
C LEU A 305 -4.39 16.43 14.65
N ALA A 306 -3.35 17.14 14.20
CA ALA A 306 -2.19 17.51 15.01
C ALA A 306 -2.46 18.73 15.91
N ALA A 307 -3.45 19.56 15.58
CA ALA A 307 -3.81 20.72 16.38
C ALA A 307 -4.16 20.30 17.83
N PRO A 308 -3.66 21.01 18.84
CA PRO A 308 -4.05 20.79 20.23
C PRO A 308 -5.57 20.92 20.34
N SER A 309 -6.23 19.90 20.89
CA SER A 309 -7.66 20.00 21.18
C SER A 309 -7.85 21.06 22.28
N LEU A 310 -8.35 22.25 21.91
CA LEU A 310 -8.66 23.36 22.82
C LEU A 310 -9.50 22.93 24.05
N LYS A 311 -10.22 21.80 23.96
CA LYS A 311 -10.98 21.22 25.08
C LYS A 311 -10.12 20.63 26.22
N ALA A 312 -8.90 20.17 25.95
CA ALA A 312 -8.05 19.53 26.96
C ALA A 312 -7.27 20.55 27.84
N ALA A 313 -7.13 21.80 27.39
CA ALA A 313 -6.47 22.85 28.17
C ALA A 313 -7.37 23.39 29.31
N SER A 314 -8.68 23.17 29.26
CA SER A 314 -9.63 23.70 30.26
C SER A 314 -9.87 22.79 31.47
N THR A 315 -9.42 21.53 31.45
CA THR A 315 -9.70 20.54 32.52
C THR A 315 -8.46 20.17 33.34
N GLN A 316 -7.30 20.75 33.03
CA GLN A 316 -6.03 20.40 33.68
C GLN A 316 -5.32 21.59 34.33
N GLY A 317 -5.97 22.76 34.37
CA GLY A 317 -5.44 24.00 34.96
C GLY A 317 -5.64 24.16 36.47
N ASP A 318 -6.55 23.41 37.11
CA ASP A 318 -7.02 23.74 38.48
C ASP A 318 -6.74 22.69 39.57
N CYS A 319 -5.98 21.61 39.32
CA CYS A 319 -5.80 20.54 40.33
C CYS A 319 -4.36 20.10 40.58
N GLN A 320 -3.33 20.86 40.18
CA GLN A 320 -1.92 20.45 40.37
C GLN A 320 -1.05 21.43 41.18
N ALA A 321 -1.62 22.39 41.89
CA ALA A 321 -0.85 23.32 42.73
C ALA A 321 -0.65 22.87 44.20
N GLU A 322 -1.36 21.87 44.70
CA GLU A 322 -1.25 21.45 46.11
C GLU A 322 -1.31 19.93 46.23
N CYS A 323 -0.14 19.29 46.29
CA CYS A 323 0.17 18.01 46.94
C CYS A 323 1.52 17.48 46.41
N ALA A 324 2.60 18.24 46.56
CA ALA A 324 3.96 17.74 46.45
C ALA A 324 4.52 17.57 47.87
N HIS A 325 4.07 16.52 48.57
CA HIS A 325 4.78 16.00 49.74
C HIS A 325 5.66 14.84 49.29
N ASP A 326 6.95 14.98 49.61
CA ASP A 326 8.01 14.00 49.44
C ASP A 326 7.61 12.61 49.96
N GLY A 327 7.47 11.66 49.05
CA GLY A 327 7.43 10.23 49.34
C GLY A 327 8.76 9.57 48.91
N PRO A 328 9.30 8.60 49.67
CA PRO A 328 10.61 8.03 49.39
C PRO A 328 10.63 7.33 48.03
N SER A 329 11.68 7.62 47.27
CA SER A 329 11.97 7.04 45.95
C SER A 329 12.09 5.52 46.06
N ASN A 330 11.01 4.84 45.68
CA ASN A 330 10.93 3.39 45.71
C ASN A 330 11.77 2.82 44.56
N ASN A 331 13.05 2.57 44.82
CA ASN A 331 14.05 1.92 43.95
C ASN A 331 13.73 0.42 43.68
N ARG A 332 12.46 0.09 43.35
CA ARG A 332 11.99 -1.27 43.06
C ARG A 332 11.79 -1.57 41.56
N ALA A 333 12.21 -0.67 40.66
CA ALA A 333 11.83 -0.72 39.24
C ALA A 333 12.89 -1.27 38.25
N THR A 334 13.86 -2.07 38.71
CA THR A 334 14.90 -2.67 37.82
C THR A 334 14.84 -4.20 37.71
N SER A 335 14.14 -4.90 38.62
CA SER A 335 14.08 -6.37 38.64
C SER A 335 13.21 -6.97 37.51
N GLY A 336 12.11 -6.31 37.13
CA GLY A 336 11.18 -6.81 36.09
C GLY A 336 11.66 -6.69 34.64
N LYS A 337 12.81 -6.05 34.36
CA LYS A 337 13.26 -5.75 32.98
C LYS A 337 14.16 -6.83 32.37
N LYS A 338 14.88 -7.61 33.20
CA LYS A 338 15.69 -8.75 32.76
C LYS A 338 14.89 -9.86 32.07
N PRO A 339 13.74 -10.34 32.61
CA PRO A 339 12.99 -11.42 31.95
C PRO A 339 12.44 -11.00 30.58
N VAL A 340 12.02 -9.74 30.42
CA VAL A 340 11.50 -9.23 29.14
C VAL A 340 12.61 -9.12 28.09
N LEU A 341 13.81 -8.67 28.48
CA LEU A 341 14.97 -8.65 27.59
C LEU A 341 15.37 -10.06 27.15
N LEU A 342 15.41 -11.03 28.08
CA LEU A 342 15.70 -12.43 27.75
C LEU A 342 14.63 -13.02 26.82
N ALA A 343 13.35 -12.73 27.06
CA ALA A 343 12.27 -13.14 26.17
C ALA A 343 12.43 -12.56 24.76
N MET A 344 12.79 -11.28 24.63
CA MET A 344 13.08 -10.65 23.33
C MET A 344 14.22 -11.38 22.60
N LEU A 345 15.34 -11.64 23.29
CA LEU A 345 16.49 -12.33 22.70
C LEU A 345 16.15 -13.78 22.30
N ALA A 346 15.39 -14.50 23.13
CA ALA A 346 14.94 -15.85 22.81
C ALA A 346 14.05 -15.87 21.57
N VAL A 347 13.11 -14.92 21.47
CA VAL A 347 12.23 -14.80 20.30
C VAL A 347 13.00 -14.36 19.05
N CYS A 348 14.03 -13.51 19.18
CA CYS A 348 14.98 -13.23 18.08
C CYS A 348 15.67 -14.51 17.59
N ALA A 349 16.16 -15.35 18.51
CA ALA A 349 16.80 -16.61 18.15
C ALA A 349 15.82 -17.55 17.42
N VAL A 350 14.59 -17.69 17.91
CA VAL A 350 13.55 -18.49 17.23
C VAL A 350 13.25 -17.93 15.84
N ALA A 351 13.03 -16.63 15.70
CA ALA A 351 12.74 -16.00 14.41
C ALA A 351 13.88 -16.19 13.39
N ALA A 352 15.14 -16.23 13.85
CA ALA A 352 16.30 -16.48 13.01
C ALA A 352 16.42 -17.96 12.57
N LEU A 353 15.98 -18.90 13.41
CA LEU A 353 16.09 -20.34 13.17
C LEU A 353 14.92 -20.93 12.38
N VAL A 354 13.72 -20.37 12.50
CA VAL A 354 12.51 -20.89 11.81
C VAL A 354 12.69 -21.05 10.29
N PRO A 355 13.32 -20.11 9.55
CA PRO A 355 13.60 -20.29 8.12
C PRO A 355 14.50 -21.48 7.75
N LEU A 356 15.26 -22.02 8.70
CA LEU A 356 16.13 -23.18 8.49
C LEU A 356 15.39 -24.51 8.66
N LEU A 357 14.16 -24.49 9.17
CA LEU A 357 13.36 -25.69 9.32
C LEU A 357 12.90 -26.17 7.93
N PRO A 358 13.03 -27.47 7.62
CA PRO A 358 12.53 -28.03 6.37
C PRO A 358 11.01 -27.93 6.35
N LEU A 359 10.49 -26.89 5.70
CA LEU A 359 9.07 -26.70 5.52
C LEU A 359 8.56 -27.66 4.45
N THR A 360 8.06 -28.81 4.89
CA THR A 360 7.22 -29.72 4.09
C THR A 360 5.81 -29.12 3.98
N GLY A 361 5.70 -27.98 3.32
CA GLY A 361 4.47 -27.18 3.23
C GLY A 361 4.12 -26.83 1.79
N GLY A 362 4.28 -27.77 0.86
CA GLY A 362 3.63 -27.66 -0.44
C GLY A 362 2.13 -27.64 -0.20
N VAL A 363 1.48 -26.51 -0.52
CA VAL A 363 0.02 -26.36 -0.50
C VAL A 363 -0.58 -27.60 -1.16
N ASP A 364 -1.41 -28.29 -0.39
CA ASP A 364 -2.16 -29.47 -0.79
C ASP A 364 -2.74 -29.23 -2.19
N LEU A 365 -2.16 -29.90 -3.19
CA LEU A 365 -2.70 -29.95 -4.54
C LEU A 365 -3.98 -30.76 -4.41
N GLY A 366 -5.07 -30.08 -4.05
CA GLY A 366 -6.38 -30.69 -3.89
C GLY A 366 -6.63 -31.70 -5.00
N ALA A 367 -7.21 -32.85 -4.62
CA ALA A 367 -7.41 -34.04 -5.45
C ALA A 367 -7.37 -33.70 -6.95
N ARG A 368 -6.23 -34.00 -7.59
CA ARG A 368 -6.08 -33.78 -9.03
C ARG A 368 -7.21 -34.54 -9.70
N ALA A 369 -8.13 -33.82 -10.34
CA ALA A 369 -9.08 -34.46 -11.23
C ALA A 369 -8.29 -35.31 -12.25
N ALA A 370 -8.86 -36.39 -12.74
CA ALA A 370 -8.24 -37.11 -13.85
C ALA A 370 -8.45 -36.30 -15.14
N PHE A 371 -7.43 -36.21 -15.98
CA PHE A 371 -7.57 -35.57 -17.28
C PHE A 371 -8.52 -36.40 -18.15
N PRO A 372 -9.66 -35.85 -18.63
CA PRO A 372 -10.66 -36.61 -19.37
C PRO A 372 -10.25 -36.93 -20.82
N GLY A 373 -9.09 -36.45 -21.28
CA GLY A 373 -8.70 -36.50 -22.68
C GLY A 373 -9.05 -35.21 -23.43
N TRP A 374 -8.49 -35.06 -24.64
CA TRP A 374 -8.83 -33.94 -25.52
C TRP A 374 -10.16 -34.21 -26.22
N PRO A 375 -11.02 -33.19 -26.40
CA PRO A 375 -12.23 -33.37 -27.19
C PRO A 375 -11.86 -33.63 -28.66
N VAL A 376 -12.70 -34.38 -29.37
CA VAL A 376 -12.53 -34.66 -30.80
C VAL A 376 -12.98 -33.47 -31.65
N GLU A 377 -13.95 -32.70 -31.13
CA GLU A 377 -14.51 -31.52 -31.78
C GLU A 377 -14.53 -30.34 -30.80
N PHE A 378 -14.42 -29.12 -31.33
CA PHE A 378 -14.55 -27.89 -30.58
C PHE A 378 -15.34 -26.87 -31.40
N ASP A 379 -16.34 -26.26 -30.79
CA ASP A 379 -17.26 -25.33 -31.47
C ASP A 379 -17.87 -25.87 -32.77
N GLY A 380 -18.15 -27.17 -32.80
CA GLY A 380 -18.76 -27.87 -33.94
C GLY A 380 -17.78 -28.20 -35.07
N ALA A 381 -16.49 -27.95 -34.91
CA ALA A 381 -15.45 -28.29 -35.88
C ALA A 381 -14.53 -29.40 -35.36
N ALA A 382 -14.12 -30.30 -36.25
CA ALA A 382 -13.19 -31.38 -35.93
C ALA A 382 -11.78 -30.83 -35.63
N LEU A 383 -11.18 -31.28 -34.53
CA LEU A 383 -9.87 -30.83 -34.12
C LEU A 383 -8.77 -31.69 -34.74
N THR A 384 -7.83 -31.05 -35.43
CA THR A 384 -6.57 -31.67 -35.86
C THR A 384 -5.46 -31.23 -34.92
N GLN A 385 -4.83 -32.17 -34.21
CA GLN A 385 -3.74 -31.83 -33.28
C GLN A 385 -2.51 -31.32 -34.02
N LEU A 386 -2.02 -30.15 -33.60
CA LEU A 386 -0.82 -29.50 -34.13
C LEU A 386 0.35 -29.68 -33.15
N PRO A 387 1.60 -29.74 -33.64
CA PRO A 387 2.76 -29.81 -32.76
C PRO A 387 2.88 -28.53 -31.93
N LEU A 388 3.25 -28.64 -30.66
CA LEU A 388 3.60 -27.49 -29.83
C LEU A 388 4.96 -26.90 -30.24
N GLY A 389 5.06 -25.57 -30.25
CA GLY A 389 6.31 -24.85 -30.43
C GLY A 389 7.35 -25.20 -29.36
N SER A 390 8.63 -24.91 -29.64
CA SER A 390 9.73 -25.20 -28.72
C SER A 390 9.63 -24.40 -27.40
N MET A 391 9.18 -23.15 -27.47
CA MET A 391 8.97 -22.31 -26.29
C MET A 391 7.77 -22.75 -25.46
N GLU A 392 6.66 -23.09 -26.13
CA GLU A 392 5.44 -23.61 -25.48
C GLU A 392 5.74 -24.92 -24.73
N ARG A 393 6.44 -25.86 -25.36
CA ARG A 393 6.87 -27.11 -24.70
C ARG A 393 7.70 -26.85 -23.46
N ARG A 394 8.64 -25.91 -23.51
CA ARG A 394 9.50 -25.57 -22.37
C ARG A 394 8.70 -24.94 -21.23
N TYR A 395 7.75 -24.07 -21.55
CA TYR A 395 6.92 -23.42 -20.54
C TYR A 395 5.95 -24.38 -19.87
N TYR A 396 5.23 -25.19 -20.66
CA TYR A 396 4.18 -26.08 -20.17
C TYR A 396 4.68 -27.41 -19.61
N SER A 397 5.96 -27.80 -19.81
CA SER A 397 6.54 -29.05 -19.28
C SER A 397 6.47 -29.19 -17.76
N SER A 398 6.29 -28.06 -17.06
CA SER A 398 6.27 -27.99 -15.60
C SER A 398 4.95 -27.44 -15.06
N MET A 399 3.91 -27.42 -15.91
CA MET A 399 2.55 -27.02 -15.56
C MET A 399 1.81 -28.22 -14.96
N ALA A 400 1.06 -28.00 -13.88
CA ALA A 400 0.14 -28.96 -13.26
C ALA A 400 -1.18 -29.05 -14.04
N GLY A 401 -1.08 -29.30 -15.36
CA GLY A 401 -2.20 -29.37 -16.28
C GLY A 401 -1.79 -29.97 -17.62
N HIS A 402 -2.74 -30.01 -18.55
CA HIS A 402 -2.52 -30.46 -19.93
C HIS A 402 -2.71 -29.29 -20.88
N VAL A 403 -1.85 -29.20 -21.90
CA VAL A 403 -1.95 -28.18 -22.95
C VAL A 403 -1.75 -28.86 -24.30
N ALA A 404 -2.61 -28.54 -25.26
CA ALA A 404 -2.46 -28.98 -26.64
C ALA A 404 -2.91 -27.88 -27.61
N ARG A 405 -2.27 -27.88 -28.77
CA ARG A 405 -2.61 -27.00 -29.89
C ARG A 405 -3.32 -27.82 -30.95
N PHE A 406 -4.32 -27.21 -31.56
CA PHE A 406 -5.16 -27.79 -32.59
C PHE A 406 -5.39 -26.78 -33.71
N GLY A 407 -5.78 -27.29 -34.87
CA GLY A 407 -6.39 -26.52 -35.93
C GLY A 407 -7.76 -27.08 -36.25
N ASP A 408 -8.70 -26.22 -36.61
CA ASP A 408 -10.05 -26.58 -37.08
C ASP A 408 -10.17 -26.42 -38.62
N GLY A 409 -9.05 -26.18 -39.31
CA GLY A 409 -8.99 -25.87 -40.75
C GLY A 409 -8.93 -24.38 -41.07
N HIS A 410 -9.34 -23.51 -40.15
CA HIS A 410 -9.39 -22.05 -40.34
C HIS A 410 -8.61 -21.26 -39.27
N ASN A 411 -8.70 -21.70 -38.01
CA ASN A 411 -8.16 -21.07 -36.83
C ASN A 411 -7.12 -21.98 -36.15
N GLN A 412 -6.27 -21.37 -35.34
CA GLN A 412 -5.44 -22.10 -34.38
C GLN A 412 -6.09 -22.05 -33.00
N ILE A 413 -6.21 -23.22 -32.36
CA ILE A 413 -6.87 -23.37 -31.07
C ILE A 413 -5.86 -23.92 -30.07
N VAL A 414 -5.69 -23.27 -28.93
CA VAL A 414 -4.94 -23.81 -27.80
C VAL A 414 -5.93 -24.16 -26.69
N LEU A 415 -6.04 -25.45 -26.40
CA LEU A 415 -6.82 -25.94 -25.27
C LEU A 415 -5.89 -26.25 -24.10
N ARG A 416 -6.34 -25.85 -22.91
CA ARG A 416 -5.67 -26.13 -21.65
C ARG A 416 -6.67 -26.73 -20.69
N TRP A 417 -6.22 -27.71 -19.92
CA TRP A 417 -6.99 -28.31 -18.86
C TRP A 417 -6.18 -28.30 -17.57
N LEU A 418 -6.82 -27.91 -16.46
CA LEU A 418 -6.20 -27.78 -15.15
C LEU A 418 -6.96 -28.64 -14.14
N GLY A 419 -6.32 -29.71 -13.67
CA GLY A 419 -6.88 -30.58 -12.63
C GLY A 419 -6.69 -30.04 -11.21
N ALA A 420 -5.81 -29.06 -11.04
CA ALA A 420 -5.54 -28.36 -9.79
C ALA A 420 -5.10 -26.92 -10.10
N ARG A 421 -5.04 -26.07 -9.07
CA ARG A 421 -4.56 -24.70 -9.21
C ARG A 421 -3.08 -24.72 -9.59
N ASP A 422 -2.73 -23.96 -10.62
CA ASP A 422 -1.34 -23.78 -11.05
C ASP A 422 -0.99 -22.29 -11.09
N PRO A 423 -0.04 -21.82 -10.26
CA PRO A 423 0.45 -20.44 -10.32
C PRO A 423 1.03 -20.01 -11.68
N LYS A 424 1.43 -20.97 -12.53
CA LYS A 424 1.95 -20.71 -13.89
C LYS A 424 0.85 -20.50 -14.92
N PHE A 425 -0.40 -20.85 -14.61
CA PHE A 425 -1.50 -20.61 -15.52
C PHE A 425 -1.71 -19.12 -15.73
N HIS A 426 -1.86 -18.74 -17.00
CA HIS A 426 -2.17 -17.40 -17.44
C HIS A 426 -2.87 -17.47 -18.80
N LEU A 427 -3.59 -16.41 -19.14
CA LEU A 427 -4.25 -16.28 -20.45
C LEU A 427 -3.25 -15.81 -21.52
N SER A 428 -3.58 -16.06 -22.79
CA SER A 428 -2.65 -15.90 -23.90
C SER A 428 -2.17 -14.46 -24.11
N GLU A 429 -2.94 -13.47 -23.69
CA GLU A 429 -2.55 -12.06 -23.75
C GLU A 429 -1.15 -11.81 -23.17
N ARG A 430 -0.83 -12.43 -22.02
CA ARG A 430 0.48 -12.30 -21.38
C ARG A 430 1.60 -12.96 -22.18
N CYS A 431 1.32 -14.08 -22.86
CA CYS A 431 2.27 -14.68 -23.81
C CYS A 431 2.57 -13.72 -24.96
N TYR A 432 1.55 -13.16 -25.60
CA TYR A 432 1.73 -12.24 -26.73
C TYR A 432 2.54 -11.00 -26.33
N ARG A 433 2.27 -10.40 -25.16
CA ARG A 433 3.10 -9.30 -24.63
C ARG A 433 4.55 -9.72 -24.42
N ALA A 434 4.79 -10.92 -23.87
CA ALA A 434 6.14 -11.44 -23.67
C ALA A 434 6.89 -11.71 -24.98
N TYR A 435 6.17 -12.04 -26.06
CA TYR A 435 6.71 -12.15 -27.42
C TYR A 435 6.92 -10.78 -28.10
N GLY A 436 6.57 -9.67 -27.44
CA GLY A 436 6.77 -8.31 -27.93
C GLY A 436 5.62 -7.77 -28.79
N TYR A 437 4.46 -8.42 -28.81
CA TYR A 437 3.29 -7.89 -29.51
C TYR A 437 2.71 -6.67 -28.79
N THR A 438 2.27 -5.69 -29.57
CA THR A 438 1.39 -4.61 -29.09
C THR A 438 -0.03 -5.16 -29.02
N ILE A 439 -0.66 -5.05 -27.85
CA ILE A 439 -1.99 -5.58 -27.59
C ILE A 439 -3.02 -4.44 -27.53
N THR A 440 -4.14 -4.64 -28.21
CA THR A 440 -5.33 -3.79 -28.11
C THR A 440 -6.51 -4.66 -27.71
N ARG A 441 -6.97 -4.55 -26.46
CA ARG A 441 -8.16 -5.28 -25.98
C ARG A 441 -9.42 -4.78 -26.70
N GLN A 442 -10.28 -5.72 -27.06
CA GLN A 442 -11.54 -5.48 -27.74
C GLN A 442 -12.72 -5.74 -26.79
N PRO A 443 -13.95 -5.29 -27.13
CA PRO A 443 -15.13 -5.67 -26.39
C PRO A 443 -15.28 -7.18 -26.27
N GLY A 444 -15.70 -7.64 -25.08
CA GLY A 444 -15.97 -9.05 -24.86
C GLY A 444 -17.04 -9.54 -25.83
N LEU A 445 -16.83 -10.73 -26.40
CA LEU A 445 -17.78 -11.33 -27.33
C LEU A 445 -18.71 -12.28 -26.55
N LEU A 446 -20.02 -12.11 -26.74
CA LEU A 446 -21.01 -13.12 -26.39
C LEU A 446 -21.34 -13.88 -27.67
N ASP A 447 -21.06 -15.18 -27.70
CA ASP A 447 -21.39 -15.99 -28.87
C ASP A 447 -22.86 -16.47 -28.86
N ASP A 448 -23.29 -17.08 -29.96
CA ASP A 448 -24.66 -17.57 -30.15
C ASP A 448 -25.08 -18.65 -29.13
N GLN A 449 -24.11 -19.26 -28.45
CA GLN A 449 -24.34 -20.23 -27.37
C GLN A 449 -24.39 -19.55 -25.98
N GLY A 450 -24.36 -18.22 -25.93
CA GLY A 450 -24.38 -17.43 -24.69
C GLY A 450 -23.07 -17.48 -23.90
N ARG A 451 -21.96 -17.87 -24.52
CA ARG A 451 -20.66 -18.03 -23.86
C ARG A 451 -19.84 -16.76 -24.02
N ARG A 452 -19.13 -16.38 -22.96
CA ARG A 452 -18.36 -15.12 -22.92
C ARG A 452 -16.91 -15.36 -23.29
N TRP A 453 -16.37 -14.44 -24.09
CA TRP A 453 -15.00 -14.45 -24.56
C TRP A 453 -14.32 -13.11 -24.29
N GLY A 454 -13.10 -13.16 -23.76
CA GLY A 454 -12.17 -12.05 -23.83
C GLY A 454 -11.62 -11.96 -25.24
N VAL A 455 -11.48 -10.75 -25.78
CA VAL A 455 -11.00 -10.54 -27.15
C VAL A 455 -9.89 -9.50 -27.12
N PHE A 456 -8.81 -9.75 -27.84
CA PHE A 456 -7.78 -8.75 -28.09
C PHE A 456 -7.18 -8.92 -29.49
N ASP A 457 -6.79 -7.80 -30.07
CA ASP A 457 -6.00 -7.76 -31.29
C ASP A 457 -4.52 -7.62 -30.89
N ALA A 458 -3.67 -8.44 -31.49
CA ALA A 458 -2.23 -8.42 -31.28
C ALA A 458 -1.53 -8.06 -32.59
N SER A 459 -0.55 -7.15 -32.53
CA SER A 459 0.22 -6.74 -33.70
C SER A 459 1.74 -6.77 -33.45
N LEU A 460 2.49 -7.31 -34.41
CA LEU A 460 3.95 -7.37 -34.40
C LEU A 460 4.49 -7.36 -35.83
N LYS A 461 5.35 -6.38 -36.16
CA LYS A 461 6.07 -6.32 -37.45
C LYS A 461 5.17 -6.48 -38.70
N GLY A 462 3.96 -5.92 -38.67
CA GLY A 462 2.98 -5.99 -39.77
C GLY A 462 2.04 -7.19 -39.72
N GLU A 463 2.32 -8.19 -38.87
CA GLU A 463 1.37 -9.25 -38.55
C GLU A 463 0.29 -8.70 -37.61
N LYS A 464 -0.97 -8.99 -37.91
CA LYS A 464 -2.12 -8.68 -37.06
C LYS A 464 -2.95 -9.94 -36.89
N VAL A 465 -3.21 -10.30 -35.65
CA VAL A 465 -4.06 -11.45 -35.30
C VAL A 465 -5.10 -11.01 -34.30
N ARG A 466 -6.30 -11.58 -34.43
CA ARG A 466 -7.34 -11.47 -33.42
C ARG A 466 -7.36 -12.72 -32.57
N VAL A 467 -7.39 -12.55 -31.26
CA VAL A 467 -7.38 -13.64 -30.29
C VAL A 467 -8.62 -13.57 -29.43
N ARG A 468 -9.34 -14.68 -29.34
CA ARG A 468 -10.44 -14.89 -28.41
C ARG A 468 -10.03 -15.90 -27.36
N GLU A 469 -10.32 -15.62 -26.10
CA GLU A 469 -9.97 -16.55 -25.03
C GLU A 469 -11.02 -16.59 -23.92
N ARG A 470 -11.08 -17.75 -23.26
CA ARG A 470 -11.93 -17.95 -22.10
C ARG A 470 -11.38 -19.05 -21.20
N VAL A 471 -11.85 -19.04 -19.96
CA VAL A 471 -11.67 -20.10 -18.96
C VAL A 471 -13.05 -20.46 -18.42
N TRP A 472 -13.30 -21.74 -18.16
CA TRP A 472 -14.54 -22.19 -17.55
C TRP A 472 -14.32 -23.40 -16.64
N ASP A 473 -15.23 -23.58 -15.68
CA ASP A 473 -15.27 -24.77 -14.82
C ASP A 473 -16.45 -25.69 -15.21
N THR A 474 -16.56 -26.83 -14.51
CA THR A 474 -17.67 -27.79 -14.69
C THR A 474 -18.99 -27.30 -14.10
N ASN A 475 -18.99 -26.24 -13.29
CA ASN A 475 -20.18 -25.67 -12.65
C ASN A 475 -20.78 -24.52 -13.47
N GLY A 476 -20.26 -24.25 -14.67
CA GLY A 476 -20.73 -23.20 -15.56
C GLY A 476 -20.17 -21.80 -15.25
N GLN A 477 -19.22 -21.67 -14.31
CA GLN A 477 -18.50 -20.41 -14.12
C GLN A 477 -17.56 -20.18 -15.30
N GLN A 478 -17.44 -18.92 -15.71
CA GLN A 478 -16.60 -18.51 -16.84
C GLN A 478 -15.81 -17.25 -16.49
N TRP A 479 -14.59 -17.18 -17.00
CA TRP A 479 -13.70 -16.03 -16.88
C TRP A 479 -13.16 -15.66 -18.25
N THR A 480 -13.16 -14.36 -18.55
CA THR A 480 -12.67 -13.80 -19.83
C THR A 480 -11.37 -13.03 -19.67
N ASP A 481 -10.85 -12.89 -18.45
CA ASP A 481 -9.58 -12.24 -18.16
C ASP A 481 -8.83 -12.95 -17.01
N GLU A 482 -7.49 -12.86 -17.06
CA GLU A 482 -6.60 -13.55 -16.11
C GLU A 482 -6.73 -13.00 -14.69
N ALA A 483 -7.05 -11.71 -14.54
CA ALA A 483 -7.15 -11.08 -13.23
C ALA A 483 -8.39 -11.57 -12.47
N ALA A 484 -9.55 -11.64 -13.14
CA ALA A 484 -10.78 -12.21 -12.60
C ALA A 484 -10.59 -13.68 -12.19
N PHE A 485 -9.99 -14.49 -13.07
CA PHE A 485 -9.71 -15.90 -12.78
C PHE A 485 -8.84 -16.06 -11.52
N ARG A 486 -7.70 -15.34 -11.46
CA ARG A 486 -6.81 -15.40 -10.30
C ARG A 486 -7.45 -14.90 -9.02
N TRP A 487 -8.29 -13.86 -9.11
CA TRP A 487 -8.97 -13.32 -7.95
C TRP A 487 -9.95 -14.32 -7.35
N ASP A 488 -10.74 -15.01 -8.17
CA ASP A 488 -11.63 -16.09 -7.71
C ASP A 488 -10.83 -17.28 -7.14
N MET A 489 -9.71 -17.66 -7.77
CA MET A 489 -8.82 -18.71 -7.25
C MET A 489 -8.27 -18.37 -5.86
N PHE A 490 -8.00 -17.09 -5.61
CA PHE A 490 -7.50 -16.61 -4.33
C PHE A 490 -8.60 -16.54 -3.26
N TRP A 491 -9.74 -15.93 -3.59
CA TRP A 491 -10.79 -15.62 -2.61
C TRP A 491 -11.79 -16.76 -2.42
N ARG A 492 -12.41 -17.23 -3.50
CA ARG A 492 -13.45 -18.28 -3.46
C ARG A 492 -12.85 -19.67 -3.30
N ARG A 493 -11.58 -19.83 -3.67
CA ARG A 493 -10.86 -21.12 -3.67
C ARG A 493 -11.68 -22.25 -4.31
N PRO A 494 -12.29 -22.04 -5.50
CA PRO A 494 -13.07 -23.07 -6.15
C PRO A 494 -12.22 -24.31 -6.38
N VAL A 495 -12.87 -25.48 -6.33
CA VAL A 495 -12.25 -26.76 -6.66
C VAL A 495 -12.43 -26.98 -8.16
N GLY A 496 -11.36 -27.37 -8.84
CA GLY A 496 -11.36 -27.63 -10.27
C GLY A 496 -12.19 -28.87 -10.65
N PRO A 497 -12.15 -29.30 -11.92
CA PRO A 497 -11.19 -28.87 -12.95
C PRO A 497 -11.62 -27.61 -13.73
N TRP A 498 -10.64 -27.01 -14.42
CA TRP A 498 -10.87 -25.88 -15.32
C TRP A 498 -10.41 -26.21 -16.74
N TRP A 499 -11.15 -25.69 -17.69
CA TRP A 499 -10.76 -25.64 -19.09
C TRP A 499 -10.45 -24.21 -19.50
N SER A 500 -9.51 -24.05 -20.41
CA SER A 500 -9.25 -22.78 -21.07
C SER A 500 -9.08 -23.00 -22.56
N ALA A 501 -9.63 -22.10 -23.35
CA ALA A 501 -9.50 -22.07 -24.80
C ALA A 501 -8.95 -20.72 -25.23
N THR A 502 -8.00 -20.76 -26.16
CA THR A 502 -7.54 -19.60 -26.92
C THR A 502 -7.74 -19.92 -28.40
N ILE A 503 -8.46 -19.06 -29.12
CA ILE A 503 -8.67 -19.15 -30.56
C ILE A 503 -7.92 -17.98 -31.19
N VAL A 504 -7.02 -18.27 -32.12
CA VAL A 504 -6.31 -17.29 -32.93
C VAL A 504 -6.93 -17.31 -34.31
N GLU A 505 -7.53 -16.18 -34.69
CA GLU A 505 -8.19 -15.99 -35.97
C GLU A 505 -7.17 -15.46 -36.97
N THR A 506 -6.95 -16.24 -38.03
CA THR A 506 -5.91 -15.96 -39.04
C THR A 506 -6.34 -14.89 -40.05
N THR A 507 -7.60 -14.42 -39.98
CA THR A 507 -8.15 -13.39 -40.87
C THR A 507 -8.87 -12.33 -40.04
N VAL A 508 -8.28 -11.13 -39.97
CA VAL A 508 -9.02 -9.93 -39.58
C VAL A 508 -9.75 -9.46 -40.84
N PRO A 509 -11.09 -9.40 -40.87
CA PRO A 509 -11.80 -8.78 -41.99
C PRO A 509 -11.45 -7.30 -42.14
#